data_AF-A0A0F5PLU6-F1
#
_entry.id   AF-A0A0F5PLU6-F1
#
_cell.length_a   1.000
_cell.length_b   1.000
_cell.length_c   1.000
_cell.angle_alpha   90.00
_cell.angle_beta   90.00
_cell.angle_gamma   90.00
#
_symmetry.space_group_name_H-M   'P 1'
#
loop_
_entity.id
_entity.type
_entity.pdbx_description
1 polymer ?
#
loop_
_entity_poly.entity_id
_entity_poly.type
_entity_poly.pdbx_seq_one_letter_code
_entity_poly.pdbx_strand_id
1 'polypeptide(L)'
;MNTKTILIVVIAMVLSFGAAFVYFNNFAHPNKTPEVTYYNYSPGGEFITNLKGDGKFIKVVVELQVTDPKVLKKLEENTPQIRDAIIQILRSKTAQEVEGPQGQEMLKNDIKNEINKIIGEGKVVNVYFNDFIVQ
;
A
#
# COMPACT_ATOMS: atom_id res chain seq x y z
N MET A 1 -61.70 25.14 -14.86
CA MET A 1 -61.27 24.15 -13.85
C MET A 1 -61.64 24.68 -12.48
N ASN A 2 -62.26 23.87 -11.61
CA ASN A 2 -62.68 24.34 -10.29
C ASN A 2 -61.44 24.60 -9.40
N THR A 3 -61.46 25.65 -8.58
CA THR A 3 -60.40 25.98 -7.61
C THR A 3 -60.01 24.78 -6.76
N LYS A 4 -60.97 23.92 -6.39
CA LYS A 4 -60.70 22.66 -5.67
C LYS A 4 -59.86 21.67 -6.49
N THR A 5 -60.12 21.57 -7.79
CA THR A 5 -59.35 20.72 -8.71
C THR A 5 -57.93 21.25 -8.91
N ILE A 6 -57.75 22.57 -9.00
CA ILE A 6 -56.42 23.21 -9.08
C ILE A 6 -55.60 22.90 -7.81
N LEU A 7 -56.22 23.02 -6.63
CA LEU A 7 -55.54 22.77 -5.35
C LEU A 7 -55.05 21.32 -5.22
N ILE A 8 -55.86 20.34 -5.64
CA ILE A 8 -55.50 18.92 -5.58
C ILE A 8 -54.31 18.61 -6.49
N VAL A 9 -54.29 19.17 -7.70
CA VAL A 9 -53.20 18.96 -8.66
C VAL A 9 -51.87 19.56 -8.15
N VAL A 10 -51.92 20.72 -7.51
CA VAL A 10 -50.73 21.36 -6.91
C VAL A 10 -50.19 20.52 -5.75
N ILE A 11 -51.06 20.02 -4.85
CA ILE A 11 -50.64 19.17 -3.73
C ILE A 11 -50.00 17.87 -4.23
N ALA A 12 -50.59 17.23 -5.25
CA ALA A 12 -50.04 16.01 -5.85
C ALA A 12 -48.66 16.25 -6.50
N MET A 13 -48.46 17.40 -7.16
CA MET A 13 -47.14 17.77 -7.69
C MET A 13 -46.11 18.01 -6.59
N VAL A 14 -46.47 18.71 -5.52
CA VAL A 14 -45.55 18.96 -4.40
C VAL A 14 -45.16 17.66 -3.69
N LEU A 15 -46.10 16.74 -3.49
CA LEU A 15 -45.82 15.42 -2.91
C LEU A 15 -44.92 14.57 -3.82
N SER A 16 -45.16 14.62 -5.13
CA SER A 16 -44.34 13.89 -6.11
C SER A 16 -42.91 14.44 -6.18
N PHE A 17 -42.77 15.78 -6.19
CA PHE A 17 -41.46 16.43 -6.13
C PHE A 17 -40.74 16.16 -4.80
N GLY A 18 -41.44 16.19 -3.67
CA GLY A 18 -40.87 15.87 -2.36
C GLY A 18 -40.38 14.42 -2.28
N ALA A 19 -41.17 13.47 -2.76
CA ALA A 19 -40.78 12.05 -2.80
C ALA A 19 -39.58 11.81 -3.72
N ALA A 20 -39.56 12.42 -4.91
CA ALA A 20 -38.44 12.35 -5.83
C ALA A 20 -37.17 12.97 -5.23
N PHE A 21 -37.28 14.11 -4.56
CA PHE A 21 -36.15 14.79 -3.91
C PHE A 21 -35.52 13.94 -2.80
N VAL A 22 -36.34 13.32 -1.93
CA VAL A 22 -35.86 12.43 -0.87
C VAL A 22 -35.19 11.19 -1.45
N TYR A 23 -35.79 10.58 -2.48
CA TYR A 23 -35.22 9.43 -3.17
C TYR A 23 -33.86 9.77 -3.80
N PHE A 24 -33.76 10.91 -4.50
CA PHE A 24 -32.54 11.34 -5.18
C PHE A 24 -31.43 11.71 -4.18
N ASN A 25 -31.75 12.40 -3.09
CA ASN A 25 -30.77 12.80 -2.08
C ASN A 25 -30.17 11.61 -1.31
N ASN A 26 -30.96 10.56 -1.09
CA ASN A 26 -30.50 9.32 -0.47
C ASN A 26 -29.67 8.44 -1.44
N PHE A 27 -29.86 8.57 -2.77
CA PHE A 27 -29.15 7.78 -3.78
C PHE A 27 -27.89 8.47 -4.34
N ALA A 28 -27.77 9.79 -4.21
CA ALA A 28 -26.69 10.60 -4.78
C ALA A 28 -25.38 10.63 -3.95
N HIS A 29 -25.35 9.97 -2.79
CA HIS A 29 -24.14 9.79 -2.00
C HIS A 29 -23.71 8.31 -2.05
N PRO A 30 -23.16 7.81 -3.17
CA PRO A 30 -22.46 6.54 -3.14
C PRO A 30 -21.35 6.66 -2.09
N ASN A 31 -21.34 5.74 -1.12
CA ASN A 31 -20.30 5.66 -0.10
C ASN A 31 -18.93 5.79 -0.78
N LYS A 32 -18.25 6.93 -0.60
CA LYS A 32 -16.89 7.11 -1.12
C LYS A 32 -16.03 6.07 -0.44
N THR A 33 -15.57 5.07 -1.19
CA THR A 33 -14.58 4.11 -0.70
C THR A 33 -13.41 4.94 -0.14
N PRO A 34 -13.01 4.75 1.12
CA PRO A 34 -11.93 5.55 1.69
C PRO A 34 -10.68 5.38 0.82
N GLU A 35 -10.15 6.49 0.33
CA GLU A 35 -8.92 6.53 -0.45
C GLU A 35 -7.76 6.15 0.47
N VAL A 36 -7.07 5.04 0.17
CA VAL A 36 -5.97 4.56 1.02
C VAL A 36 -4.75 5.45 0.78
N THR A 37 -4.37 6.23 1.78
CA THR A 37 -3.13 7.01 1.75
C THR A 37 -1.94 6.11 2.06
N TYR A 38 -0.94 6.14 1.18
CA TYR A 38 0.32 5.42 1.37
C TYR A 38 1.44 6.37 1.77
N TYR A 39 2.36 5.87 2.59
CA TYR A 39 3.57 6.56 3.00
C TYR A 39 4.77 5.67 2.69
N ASN A 40 5.84 6.26 2.18
CA ASN A 40 7.07 5.55 1.88
C ASN A 40 8.15 5.85 2.92
N TYR A 41 9.01 4.88 3.14
CA TYR A 41 10.15 4.97 4.04
C TYR A 41 11.36 4.30 3.38
N SER A 42 12.49 5.02 3.36
CA SER A 42 13.76 4.46 2.94
C SER A 42 14.59 4.09 4.18
N PRO A 43 15.03 2.82 4.32
CA PRO A 43 16.02 2.43 5.33
C PRO A 43 17.44 2.95 5.04
N GLY A 44 17.57 3.85 4.06
CA GLY A 44 18.79 4.58 3.71
C GLY A 44 19.65 3.89 2.65
N GLY A 45 20.28 4.68 1.78
CA GLY A 45 21.37 4.27 0.87
C GLY A 45 21.10 3.03 0.01
N GLU A 46 22.19 2.48 -0.52
CA GLU A 46 22.20 1.21 -1.23
C GLU A 46 22.63 0.05 -0.31
N PHE A 47 22.13 -1.14 -0.60
CA PHE A 47 22.58 -2.39 -0.02
C PHE A 47 23.49 -3.08 -1.02
N ILE A 48 24.75 -3.29 -0.65
CA ILE A 48 25.73 -4.05 -1.44
C ILE A 48 26.21 -5.22 -0.61
N THR A 49 26.02 -6.44 -1.11
CA THR A 49 26.50 -7.65 -0.44
C THR A 49 26.71 -8.80 -1.40
N ASN A 50 27.42 -9.82 -0.95
CA ASN A 50 27.61 -11.05 -1.71
C ASN A 50 26.37 -11.93 -1.57
N LEU A 51 25.96 -12.54 -2.68
CA LEU A 51 24.96 -13.60 -2.70
C LEU A 51 25.61 -14.93 -2.28
N LYS A 52 24.78 -15.89 -1.87
CA LYS A 52 25.20 -17.26 -1.60
C LYS A 52 25.66 -17.93 -2.90
N GLY A 53 26.84 -18.54 -2.89
CA GLY A 53 27.36 -19.30 -4.03
C GLY A 53 28.46 -18.56 -4.80
N ASP A 54 28.32 -18.52 -6.13
CA ASP A 54 29.39 -18.33 -7.14
C ASP A 54 30.01 -16.92 -7.22
N GLY A 55 30.33 -16.29 -6.08
CA GLY A 55 31.03 -15.01 -6.03
C GLY A 55 30.25 -13.84 -6.62
N LYS A 56 28.95 -14.01 -6.79
CA LYS A 56 28.03 -12.98 -7.27
C LYS A 56 27.72 -11.97 -6.18
N PHE A 57 27.54 -10.72 -6.55
CA PHE A 57 27.07 -9.69 -5.64
C PHE A 57 25.79 -9.06 -6.13
N ILE A 58 25.05 -8.51 -5.17
CA ILE A 58 23.82 -7.76 -5.41
C ILE A 58 24.00 -6.33 -4.92
N LYS A 59 23.53 -5.38 -5.73
CA LYS A 59 23.29 -4.00 -5.34
C LYS A 59 21.79 -3.73 -5.45
N VAL A 60 21.17 -3.27 -4.37
CA VAL A 60 19.73 -2.95 -4.35
C VAL A 60 19.46 -1.69 -3.53
N VAL A 61 18.53 -0.86 -4.00
CA VAL A 61 17.96 0.26 -3.23
C VAL A 61 16.53 -0.11 -2.85
N VAL A 62 16.23 -0.16 -1.55
CA VAL A 62 14.95 -0.63 -1.02
C VAL A 62 14.11 0.55 -0.54
N GLU A 63 12.82 0.55 -0.86
CA GLU A 63 11.81 1.40 -0.22
C GLU A 63 10.66 0.57 0.33
N LEU A 64 10.17 0.97 1.50
CA LEU A 64 9.06 0.33 2.20
C LEU A 64 7.83 1.21 2.14
N GLN A 65 6.67 0.62 1.88
CA GLN A 65 5.41 1.33 1.89
C GLN A 65 4.53 0.87 3.05
N VAL A 66 3.87 1.82 3.70
CA VAL A 66 2.95 1.64 4.82
C VAL A 66 1.68 2.45 4.60
N THR A 67 0.61 2.14 5.33
CA THR A 67 -0.67 2.88 5.28
C THR A 67 -0.94 3.73 6.52
N ASP A 68 -0.14 3.58 7.58
CA ASP A 68 -0.26 4.35 8.83
C ASP A 68 1.01 5.18 9.06
N PRO A 69 0.93 6.51 9.09
CA PRO A 69 2.11 7.37 9.26
C PRO A 69 2.79 7.17 10.62
N LYS A 70 2.09 6.64 11.63
CA LYS A 70 2.70 6.30 12.93
C LYS A 70 3.74 5.18 12.83
N VAL A 71 3.67 4.37 11.76
CA VAL A 71 4.64 3.30 11.49
C VAL A 71 5.99 3.86 11.06
N LEU A 72 6.03 5.05 10.44
CA LEU A 72 7.28 5.68 9.99
C LEU A 72 8.27 5.86 11.15
N LYS A 73 7.79 6.28 12.33
CA LYS A 73 8.63 6.42 13.52
C LYS A 73 9.21 5.08 13.99
N LYS A 74 8.40 4.00 13.95
CA LYS A 74 8.88 2.66 14.31
C LYS A 74 9.94 2.16 13.33
N LEU A 75 9.75 2.41 12.03
CA LEU A 75 10.73 2.08 11.00
C LEU A 75 12.04 2.83 11.25
N GLU A 76 11.97 4.13 11.54
CA GLU A 76 13.13 4.95 11.87
C GLU A 76 13.87 4.45 13.12
N GLU A 77 13.17 4.18 14.22
CA GLU A 77 13.74 3.64 15.47
C GLU A 77 14.40 2.26 15.30
N ASN A 78 13.98 1.48 14.31
CA ASN A 78 14.49 0.13 14.03
C ASN A 78 15.32 0.06 12.75
N THR A 79 15.77 1.20 12.20
CA THR A 79 16.57 1.25 10.97
C THR A 79 17.75 0.28 10.99
N PRO A 80 18.59 0.21 12.06
CA PRO A 80 19.72 -0.71 12.10
C PRO A 80 19.32 -2.19 11.95
N GLN A 81 18.27 -2.61 12.66
CA GLN A 81 17.75 -3.98 12.63
C GLN A 81 17.15 -4.33 11.27
N ILE A 82 16.40 -3.40 10.67
CA ILE A 82 15.84 -3.55 9.34
C ILE A 82 16.95 -3.72 8.30
N ARG A 83 18.00 -2.89 8.37
CA ARG A 83 19.12 -2.97 7.44
C ARG A 83 19.86 -4.30 7.58
N ASP A 84 20.13 -4.74 8.81
CA ASP A 84 20.78 -6.03 9.06
C ASP A 84 19.95 -7.19 8.51
N ALA A 85 18.63 -7.20 8.76
CA ALA A 85 17.72 -8.21 8.24
C ALA A 85 17.72 -8.26 6.70
N ILE A 86 17.67 -7.10 6.02
CA ILE A 86 17.77 -7.04 4.56
C ILE A 86 19.09 -7.65 4.08
N ILE A 87 20.22 -7.28 4.69
CA ILE A 87 21.55 -7.82 4.31
C ILE A 87 21.60 -9.33 4.52
N GLN A 88 21.09 -9.84 5.64
CA GLN A 88 21.04 -11.28 5.91
C GLN A 88 20.20 -12.04 4.87
N ILE A 89 19.02 -11.51 4.53
CA ILE A 89 18.17 -12.08 3.47
C ILE A 89 18.94 -12.11 2.15
N LEU A 90 19.52 -10.99 1.72
CA LEU A 90 20.27 -10.92 0.46
C LEU A 90 21.42 -11.95 0.43
N ARG A 91 22.20 -12.06 1.52
CA ARG A 91 23.30 -13.03 1.64
C ARG A 91 22.85 -14.49 1.63
N SER A 92 21.59 -14.75 1.97
CA SER A 92 21.03 -16.11 1.99
C SER A 92 20.62 -16.62 0.61
N LYS A 93 20.41 -15.70 -0.35
CA LYS A 93 19.92 -16.00 -1.70
C LYS A 93 21.03 -16.30 -2.69
N THR A 94 20.77 -17.17 -3.65
CA THR A 94 21.61 -17.35 -4.84
C THR A 94 21.22 -16.35 -5.93
N ALA A 95 22.07 -16.22 -6.96
CA ALA A 95 21.78 -15.36 -8.12
C ALA A 95 20.50 -15.82 -8.85
N GLN A 96 20.30 -17.13 -9.00
CA GLN A 96 19.14 -17.71 -9.67
C GLN A 96 17.83 -17.46 -8.90
N GLU A 97 17.88 -17.42 -7.56
CA GLU A 97 16.69 -17.16 -6.72
C GLU A 97 16.18 -15.72 -6.84
N VAL A 98 17.05 -14.78 -7.23
CA VAL A 98 16.70 -13.35 -7.32
C VAL A 98 16.62 -12.86 -8.77
N GLU A 99 16.81 -13.77 -9.73
CA GLU A 99 16.78 -13.47 -11.16
C GLU A 99 15.34 -13.35 -11.68
N GLY A 100 15.13 -12.37 -12.56
CA GLY A 100 13.84 -12.12 -13.22
C GLY A 100 12.73 -11.61 -12.28
N PRO A 101 11.54 -11.31 -12.84
CA PRO A 101 10.46 -10.69 -12.09
C PRO A 101 9.95 -11.52 -10.90
N GLN A 102 9.89 -12.85 -11.07
CA GLN A 102 9.40 -13.74 -10.02
C GLN A 102 10.37 -13.82 -8.83
N GLY A 103 11.68 -13.93 -9.08
CA GLY A 103 12.69 -13.94 -8.02
C GLY A 103 12.71 -12.62 -7.23
N GLN A 104 12.59 -11.49 -7.94
CA GLN A 104 12.47 -10.18 -7.28
C GLN A 104 11.20 -10.07 -6.42
N GLU A 105 10.06 -10.57 -6.89
CA GLU A 105 8.82 -10.55 -6.12
C GLU A 105 8.91 -11.44 -4.86
N MET A 106 9.54 -12.61 -4.98
CA MET A 106 9.81 -13.47 -3.82
C MET A 106 10.72 -12.76 -2.81
N LEU A 107 11.80 -12.12 -3.27
CA LEU A 107 12.71 -11.35 -2.42
C LEU A 107 12.01 -10.18 -1.72
N LYS A 108 11.13 -9.44 -2.42
CA LYS A 108 10.30 -8.37 -1.81
C LYS A 108 9.43 -8.92 -0.69
N ASN A 109 8.80 -10.08 -0.91
CA ASN A 109 7.95 -10.71 0.08
C ASN A 109 8.74 -11.19 1.30
N ASP A 110 9.92 -11.77 1.11
CA ASP A 110 10.82 -12.16 2.21
C ASP A 110 11.22 -10.93 3.05
N ILE A 111 11.64 -9.85 2.40
CA ILE A 111 12.00 -8.58 3.07
C ILE A 111 10.79 -8.02 3.84
N LYS A 112 9.61 -7.95 3.20
CA LYS A 112 8.38 -7.46 3.83
C LYS A 112 8.04 -8.25 5.09
N ASN A 113 8.09 -9.58 4.99
CA ASN A 113 7.74 -10.48 6.08
C ASN A 113 8.72 -10.33 7.25
N GLU A 114 10.01 -10.26 6.98
CA GLU A 114 11.02 -10.11 8.03
C GLU A 114 10.92 -8.75 8.73
N ILE A 115 10.71 -7.67 7.98
CA ILE A 115 10.53 -6.34 8.57
C ILE A 115 9.25 -6.28 9.42
N ASN A 116 8.16 -6.92 8.97
CA ASN A 116 6.93 -7.01 9.76
C ASN A 116 7.13 -7.78 11.07
N LYS A 117 8.04 -8.75 11.16
CA LYS A 117 8.39 -9.39 12.45
C LYS A 117 9.05 -8.41 13.42
N ILE A 118 9.82 -7.44 12.90
CA ILE A 118 10.52 -6.44 13.70
C ILE A 118 9.55 -5.37 14.25
N ILE A 119 8.68 -4.82 13.39
CA ILE A 119 7.87 -3.64 13.74
C ILE A 119 6.40 -3.95 14.08
N GLY A 120 5.97 -5.20 13.85
CA GLY A 120 4.61 -5.71 14.04
C GLY A 120 3.98 -6.17 12.71
N GLU A 121 3.20 -7.25 12.77
CA GLU A 121 2.62 -7.88 11.58
C GLU A 121 1.70 -6.93 10.80
N GLY A 122 1.77 -7.02 9.45
CA GLY A 122 0.91 -6.30 8.53
C GLY A 122 1.15 -4.78 8.43
N LYS A 123 2.26 -4.26 8.95
CA LYS A 123 2.56 -2.82 8.96
C LYS A 123 3.19 -2.32 7.66
N VAL A 124 4.13 -3.08 7.10
CA VAL A 124 4.65 -2.88 5.74
C VAL A 124 3.74 -3.61 4.76
N VAL A 125 3.19 -2.86 3.80
CA VAL A 125 2.28 -3.39 2.77
C VAL A 125 3.01 -3.78 1.49
N ASN A 126 4.01 -2.99 1.08
CA ASN A 126 4.82 -3.24 -0.12
C ASN A 126 6.30 -2.94 0.11
N VAL A 127 7.14 -3.59 -0.70
CA VAL A 127 8.58 -3.33 -0.82
C VAL A 127 8.88 -3.03 -2.28
N TYR A 128 9.60 -1.95 -2.53
CA TYR A 128 10.02 -1.53 -3.86
C TYR A 128 11.54 -1.60 -3.98
N PHE A 129 12.00 -1.95 -5.18
CA PHE A 129 13.41 -1.86 -5.56
C PHE A 129 13.54 -0.70 -6.56
N ASN A 130 14.21 0.36 -6.15
CA ASN A 130 14.46 1.53 -7.03
C ASN A 130 15.69 1.33 -7.91
N ASP A 131 16.62 0.48 -7.46
CA ASP A 131 17.78 0.00 -8.22
C ASP A 131 17.98 -1.48 -7.87
N PHE A 132 18.35 -2.29 -8.85
CA PHE A 132 18.53 -3.74 -8.68
C PHE A 132 19.52 -4.28 -9.71
N ILE A 133 20.72 -4.61 -9.24
CA ILE A 133 21.83 -5.10 -10.07
C ILE A 133 22.38 -6.37 -9.44
N VAL A 134 22.53 -7.43 -10.24
CA VAL A 134 23.22 -8.67 -9.87
C VAL A 134 24.40 -8.86 -10.84
N GLN A 135 25.59 -9.10 -10.31
CA GLN A 135 26.83 -9.25 -11.10
C GLN A 135 27.67 -10.43 -10.65
#